data_AF-A0A7S0KN65-F1
#
_entry.id   AF-A0A7S0KN65-F1
#
_cell.length_a   1.000
_cell.length_b   1.000
_cell.length_c   1.000
_cell.angle_alpha   90.00
_cell.angle_beta   90.00
_cell.angle_gamma   90.00
#
_symmetry.space_group_name_H-M   'P 1'
#
loop_
_entity.id
_entity.type
_entity.pdbx_description
1 polymer ?
#
loop_
_entity_poly.entity_id
_entity_poly.type
_entity_poly.pdbx_seq_one_letter_code
_entity_poly.pdbx_strand_id
1 'polypeptide(L)'
;GCEMMGSAPHFRGWDTEQRAMVAGAEARLREYRRMLPGGDLATSLDGRFWDAVVVTAANEGQAGVYRAQLDQLHSRGQLPGERTRYLVVPDPPGPRVGSGGATLHVMLRLQADVGPCWRRSRILLLHAGGYSERSPAHGTLGKAFAQLPMDAANMGAPATMLEAQLVYLQELPASLPPGVFISAADVVLQMPALAPLDETTAERASHGILALGHASTVATGRSHGVFVCDRHELVELIRRSADDESRDKENAEPIDKNQTAARYAGVIECVRCLQKPSDAEMRAANAVLPTPAGMGLPGGGGGEWVLTDSAYHLGWRMCDALVKLAASHPEALGGVEICAYGDFMQPMGRDPDPSAAYMKRVDHVASVTSVTNVTASGSGSRSMDSSTLKGDRLRRARELVAACVAGKPLLIRPMLPSRFVHVGTMPELLEHTAVDSNVLAAYPAAHAGTHLGTWDSGMMDAAGFGASRKSIGADGVWGSGRSSGPGACMLASHVAMGARVGAGSLVAHCDVGALATVGSGCLLHDVDLPAGVVVPAGVFMHCVPLNEAAAAGAGVAGGAAH
;
A
#
# COMPACT_ATOMS: atom_id res chain seq x y z
N GLY A 1 -25.19 11.28 -10.02
CA GLY A 1 -25.34 12.07 -8.78
C GLY A 1 -24.31 11.56 -7.81
N CYS A 2 -23.19 12.28 -7.69
CA CYS A 2 -22.15 11.99 -6.71
C CYS A 2 -22.55 12.75 -5.45
N GLU A 3 -23.11 12.07 -4.45
CA GLU A 3 -23.27 12.67 -3.12
C GLU A 3 -21.89 13.17 -2.68
N MET A 4 -21.85 14.38 -2.11
CA MET A 4 -20.63 15.00 -1.61
C MET A 4 -19.98 14.11 -0.56
N MET A 5 -19.07 13.22 -0.96
CA MET A 5 -18.05 12.70 -0.07
C MET A 5 -17.28 13.92 0.42
N GLY A 6 -17.32 14.18 1.72
CA GLY A 6 -16.58 15.29 2.33
C GLY A 6 -15.11 15.21 1.93
N SER A 7 -14.51 16.36 1.60
CA SER A 7 -13.10 16.43 1.25
C SER A 7 -12.23 15.88 2.39
N ALA A 8 -11.10 15.25 2.01
CA ALA A 8 -10.14 14.74 2.97
C ALA A 8 -9.69 15.84 3.95
N PRO A 9 -9.53 15.52 5.23
CA PRO A 9 -9.08 16.50 6.22
C PRO A 9 -7.69 17.02 5.87
N HIS A 10 -7.51 18.33 5.96
CA HIS A 10 -6.20 18.99 5.88
C HIS A 10 -6.03 19.90 7.09
N PHE A 11 -4.85 19.93 7.65
CA PHE A 11 -4.51 20.60 8.90
C PHE A 11 -3.85 21.96 8.67
N ARG A 12 -3.33 22.16 7.45
CA ARG A 12 -2.80 23.41 6.93
C ARG A 12 -3.31 23.61 5.51
N GLY A 13 -2.96 24.75 4.90
CA GLY A 13 -3.33 25.03 3.51
C GLY A 13 -2.93 23.87 2.57
N TRP A 14 -3.87 23.41 1.75
CA TRP A 14 -3.75 22.23 0.90
C TRP A 14 -2.43 22.17 0.11
N ASP A 15 -2.05 23.27 -0.54
CA ASP A 15 -0.83 23.35 -1.34
C ASP A 15 0.45 23.17 -0.50
N THR A 16 0.42 23.59 0.77
CA THR A 16 1.55 23.43 1.69
C THR A 16 1.73 21.97 2.06
N GLU A 17 0.64 21.27 2.37
CA GLU A 17 0.68 19.83 2.65
C GLU A 17 1.11 19.02 1.43
N GLN A 18 0.61 19.39 0.25
CA GLN A 18 1.02 18.77 -1.01
C GLN A 18 2.52 18.92 -1.26
N ARG A 19 3.06 20.15 -1.14
CA ARG A 19 4.50 20.39 -1.31
C ARG A 19 5.35 19.60 -0.30
N ALA A 20 4.90 19.48 0.94
CA ALA A 20 5.61 18.71 1.96
C ALA A 20 5.69 17.21 1.62
N MET A 21 4.60 16.62 1.12
CA MET A 21 4.59 15.21 0.68
C MET A 21 5.47 14.99 -0.56
N VAL A 22 5.43 15.90 -1.54
CA VAL A 22 6.30 15.83 -2.74
C VAL A 22 7.76 15.92 -2.33
N ALA A 23 8.13 16.91 -1.52
CA ALA A 23 9.50 17.09 -1.06
C ALA A 23 10.01 15.88 -0.26
N GLY A 24 9.17 15.30 0.59
CA GLY A 24 9.48 14.07 1.33
C GLY A 24 9.71 12.87 0.40
N ALA A 25 8.85 12.69 -0.61
CA ALA A 25 9.01 11.63 -1.60
C ALA A 25 10.31 11.77 -2.41
N GLU A 26 10.63 12.98 -2.87
CA GLU A 26 11.89 13.25 -3.59
C GLU A 26 13.13 13.03 -2.72
N ALA A 27 13.08 13.43 -1.45
CA ALA A 27 14.18 13.24 -0.50
C ALA A 27 14.49 11.75 -0.30
N ARG A 28 13.45 10.94 -0.07
CA ARG A 28 13.61 9.48 0.06
C ARG A 28 14.08 8.83 -1.24
N LEU A 29 13.59 9.28 -2.41
CA LEU A 29 14.05 8.76 -3.69
C LEU A 29 15.55 9.04 -3.90
N ARG A 30 16.03 10.23 -3.54
CA ARG A 30 17.46 10.57 -3.61
C ARG A 30 18.29 9.62 -2.74
N GLU A 31 17.91 9.42 -1.49
CA GLU A 31 18.62 8.48 -0.60
C GLU A 31 18.51 7.03 -1.07
N TYR A 32 17.35 6.61 -1.58
CA TYR A 32 17.16 5.28 -2.14
C TYR A 32 18.12 5.00 -3.30
N ARG A 33 18.24 5.93 -4.26
CA ARG A 33 19.13 5.78 -5.42
C ARG A 33 20.61 5.72 -5.04
N ARG A 34 21.02 6.39 -3.96
CA ARG A 34 22.38 6.28 -3.41
C ARG A 34 22.70 4.88 -2.89
N MET A 35 21.68 4.11 -2.49
CA MET A 35 21.81 2.74 -1.99
C MET A 35 21.69 1.66 -3.08
N LEU A 36 21.29 2.03 -4.30
CA LEU A 36 21.26 1.11 -5.44
C LEU A 36 22.67 0.72 -5.89
N PRO A 37 22.83 -0.40 -6.62
CA PRO A 37 24.09 -0.76 -7.26
C PRO A 37 24.69 0.40 -8.05
N GLY A 38 25.94 0.76 -7.76
CA GLY A 38 26.64 1.91 -8.37
C GLY A 38 26.45 3.25 -7.64
N GLY A 39 25.56 3.33 -6.66
CA GLY A 39 25.42 4.49 -5.77
C GLY A 39 26.51 4.55 -4.69
N ASP A 40 26.70 5.74 -4.10
CA ASP A 40 27.75 6.00 -3.10
C ASP A 40 27.52 5.34 -1.74
N LEU A 41 26.29 4.90 -1.45
CA LEU A 41 25.91 4.16 -0.24
C LEU A 41 25.65 2.68 -0.49
N ALA A 42 25.90 2.15 -1.69
CA ALA A 42 25.59 0.77 -2.06
C ALA A 42 26.21 -0.29 -1.13
N THR A 43 27.37 0.01 -0.54
CA THR A 43 28.10 -0.87 0.39
C THR A 43 27.97 -0.46 1.87
N SER A 44 27.12 0.51 2.19
CA SER A 44 26.95 1.08 3.53
C SER A 44 25.47 1.12 3.92
N LEU A 45 24.83 -0.05 3.89
CA LEU A 45 23.38 -0.17 4.11
C LEU A 45 23.01 -0.30 5.60
N ASP A 46 23.97 -0.63 6.46
CA ASP A 46 23.74 -0.90 7.88
C ASP A 46 23.07 0.28 8.58
N GLY A 47 21.90 0.01 9.15
CA GLY A 47 21.07 0.99 9.80
C GLY A 47 20.44 2.06 8.91
N ARG A 48 20.70 2.05 7.60
CA ARG A 48 20.11 2.95 6.59
C ARG A 48 19.04 2.27 5.75
N PHE A 49 19.14 0.96 5.59
CA PHE A 49 18.20 0.13 4.84
C PHE A 49 17.71 -1.04 5.70
N TRP A 50 16.71 -1.76 5.18
CA TRP A 50 16.17 -2.95 5.82
C TRP A 50 17.21 -4.08 5.84
N ASP A 51 17.33 -4.77 6.97
CA ASP A 51 18.20 -5.94 7.10
C ASP A 51 17.68 -7.14 6.30
N ALA A 52 16.34 -7.21 6.16
CA ALA A 52 15.67 -8.13 5.26
C ALA A 52 14.36 -7.52 4.75
N VAL A 53 13.99 -7.87 3.52
CA VAL A 53 12.70 -7.54 2.91
C VAL A 53 11.99 -8.84 2.62
N VAL A 54 10.87 -9.10 3.29
CA VAL A 54 10.11 -10.35 3.21
C VAL A 54 8.81 -10.08 2.46
N VAL A 55 8.56 -10.85 1.40
CA VAL A 55 7.29 -10.85 0.66
C VAL A 55 6.58 -12.17 0.92
N THR A 56 5.37 -12.12 1.45
CA THR A 56 4.56 -13.33 1.68
C THR A 56 3.82 -13.77 0.43
N ALA A 57 3.63 -15.07 0.26
CA ALA A 57 2.90 -15.65 -0.87
C ALA A 57 1.82 -16.63 -0.40
N ALA A 58 0.77 -16.84 -1.19
CA ALA A 58 -0.35 -17.72 -0.87
C ALA A 58 0.02 -19.21 -0.89
N ASN A 59 1.06 -19.56 -1.64
CA ASN A 59 1.57 -20.92 -1.82
C ASN A 59 2.93 -20.90 -2.52
N GLU A 60 3.56 -22.07 -2.66
CA GLU A 60 4.87 -22.22 -3.29
C GLU A 60 4.88 -21.81 -4.78
N GLY A 61 3.78 -22.01 -5.51
CA GLY A 61 3.68 -21.60 -6.91
C GLY A 61 3.77 -20.08 -7.06
N GLN A 62 2.99 -19.34 -6.26
CA GLN A 62 3.08 -17.88 -6.22
C GLN A 62 4.45 -17.41 -5.70
N ALA A 63 5.04 -18.12 -4.72
CA ALA A 63 6.38 -17.81 -4.25
C ALA A 63 7.44 -17.94 -5.34
N GLY A 64 7.32 -18.95 -6.22
CA GLY A 64 8.19 -19.12 -7.38
C GLY A 64 8.16 -17.91 -8.33
N VAL A 65 6.96 -17.39 -8.63
CA VAL A 65 6.79 -16.18 -9.44
C VAL A 65 7.44 -14.97 -8.77
N TYR A 66 7.21 -14.77 -7.48
CA TYR A 66 7.78 -13.62 -6.75
C TYR A 66 9.31 -13.67 -6.67
N ARG A 67 9.91 -14.88 -6.53
CA ARG A 67 11.36 -15.04 -6.58
C ARG A 67 11.91 -14.65 -7.96
N ALA A 68 11.26 -15.09 -9.05
CA ALA A 68 11.66 -14.73 -10.40
C ALA A 68 11.56 -13.22 -10.67
N GLN A 69 10.50 -12.56 -10.19
CA GLN A 69 10.37 -11.10 -10.27
C GLN A 69 11.51 -10.38 -9.52
N LEU A 70 11.85 -10.83 -8.31
CA LEU A 70 12.98 -10.29 -7.54
C LEU A 70 14.32 -10.52 -8.24
N ASP A 71 14.52 -11.68 -8.87
CA ASP A 71 15.73 -11.99 -9.63
C ASP A 71 15.88 -11.06 -10.84
N GLN A 72 14.79 -10.78 -11.55
CA GLN A 72 14.78 -9.81 -12.65
C GLN A 72 15.15 -8.40 -12.18
N LEU A 73 14.53 -7.93 -11.10
CA LEU A 73 14.84 -6.61 -10.53
C LEU A 73 16.32 -6.51 -10.10
N HIS A 74 16.89 -7.55 -9.49
CA HIS A 74 18.32 -7.59 -9.14
C HIS A 74 19.22 -7.61 -10.37
N SER A 75 18.89 -8.41 -11.40
CA SER A 75 19.68 -8.48 -12.64
C SER A 75 19.80 -7.13 -13.35
N ARG A 76 18.82 -6.23 -13.12
CA ARG A 76 18.76 -4.86 -13.65
C ARG A 76 19.31 -3.81 -12.69
N GLY A 77 19.76 -4.20 -11.49
CA GLY A 77 20.27 -3.28 -10.46
C GLY A 77 19.21 -2.37 -9.84
N GLN A 78 17.95 -2.80 -9.80
CA GLN A 78 16.82 -1.97 -9.33
C GLN A 78 16.60 -2.02 -7.81
N LEU A 79 17.35 -2.83 -7.07
CA LEU A 79 17.12 -3.07 -5.64
C LEU A 79 18.42 -2.86 -4.83
N PRO A 80 18.36 -2.20 -3.64
CA PRO A 80 19.52 -2.05 -2.77
C PRO A 80 20.00 -3.36 -2.15
N GLY A 81 21.33 -3.52 -2.07
CA GLY A 81 21.96 -4.66 -1.41
C GLY A 81 21.87 -5.97 -2.18
N GLU A 82 22.25 -7.06 -1.51
CA GLU A 82 22.33 -8.38 -2.12
C GLU A 82 20.96 -9.06 -2.25
N ARG A 83 20.81 -9.93 -3.26
CA ARG A 83 19.60 -10.72 -3.51
C ARG A 83 19.14 -11.55 -2.30
N THR A 84 20.08 -12.00 -1.48
CA THR A 84 19.85 -12.77 -0.23
C THR A 84 19.06 -12.00 0.82
N ARG A 85 19.04 -10.67 0.74
CA ARG A 85 18.25 -9.78 1.62
C ARG A 85 16.74 -9.87 1.35
N TYR A 86 16.34 -10.35 0.18
CA TYR A 86 14.95 -10.36 -0.28
C TYR A 86 14.38 -11.78 -0.20
N LEU A 87 13.51 -12.01 0.78
CA LEU A 87 12.97 -13.33 1.08
C LEU A 87 11.53 -13.45 0.59
N VAL A 88 11.18 -14.63 0.09
CA VAL A 88 9.79 -14.96 -0.27
C VAL A 88 9.36 -16.15 0.58
N VAL A 89 8.34 -15.92 1.40
CA VAL A 89 7.81 -16.93 2.34
C VAL A 89 6.37 -17.26 1.98
N PRO A 90 6.10 -18.47 1.44
CA PRO A 90 4.73 -18.89 1.20
C PRO A 90 4.00 -19.23 2.51
N ASP A 91 2.67 -19.21 2.47
CA ASP A 91 1.84 -19.83 3.49
C ASP A 91 2.22 -21.33 3.65
N PRO A 92 2.14 -21.89 4.87
CA PRO A 92 2.37 -23.31 5.10
C PRO A 92 1.44 -24.19 4.25
N PRO A 93 1.83 -25.43 3.90
CA PRO A 93 0.94 -26.36 3.24
C PRO A 93 -0.37 -26.54 4.01
N GLY A 94 -1.50 -26.42 3.31
CA GLY A 94 -2.83 -26.54 3.89
C GLY A 94 -3.69 -25.29 3.66
N PRO A 95 -4.65 -25.01 4.56
CA PRO A 95 -5.46 -23.81 4.48
C PRO A 95 -4.61 -22.54 4.62
N ARG A 96 -5.08 -21.44 4.02
CA ARG A 96 -4.51 -20.12 4.22
C ARG A 96 -4.46 -19.75 5.70
N VAL A 97 -3.46 -18.95 6.06
CA VAL A 97 -3.21 -18.55 7.46
C VAL A 97 -3.51 -17.07 7.74
N GLY A 98 -3.94 -16.33 6.72
CA GLY A 98 -4.20 -14.89 6.85
C GLY A 98 -2.94 -14.08 7.12
N SER A 99 -3.06 -12.75 7.19
CA SER A 99 -1.88 -11.89 7.39
C SER A 99 -1.20 -12.12 8.73
N GLY A 100 -1.97 -12.33 9.80
CA GLY A 100 -1.42 -12.57 11.14
C GLY A 100 -0.72 -13.93 11.24
N GLY A 101 -1.33 -14.98 10.69
CA GLY A 101 -0.70 -16.30 10.64
C GLY A 101 0.54 -16.32 9.74
N ALA A 102 0.52 -15.60 8.61
CA ALA A 102 1.68 -15.43 7.74
C ALA A 102 2.83 -14.71 8.47
N THR A 103 2.53 -13.66 9.26
CA THR A 103 3.52 -12.98 10.11
C THR A 103 4.16 -13.94 11.11
N LEU A 104 3.35 -14.74 11.83
CA LEU A 104 3.87 -15.75 12.76
C LEU A 104 4.75 -16.78 12.03
N HIS A 105 4.32 -17.23 10.86
CA HIS A 105 5.06 -18.20 10.06
C HIS A 105 6.42 -17.65 9.59
N VAL A 106 6.46 -16.40 9.09
CA VAL A 106 7.71 -15.72 8.72
C VAL A 106 8.67 -15.67 9.90
N MET A 107 8.20 -15.24 11.07
CA MET A 107 9.05 -15.13 12.26
C MET A 107 9.58 -16.50 12.73
N LEU A 108 8.75 -17.55 12.68
CA LEU A 108 9.18 -18.93 12.95
C LEU A 108 10.23 -19.41 11.93
N ARG A 109 10.04 -19.09 10.65
CA ARG A 109 10.98 -19.47 9.59
C ARG A 109 12.32 -18.78 9.75
N LEU A 110 12.34 -17.48 10.00
CA LEU A 110 13.56 -16.73 10.31
C LEU A 110 14.25 -17.30 11.55
N GLN A 111 13.48 -17.65 12.59
CA GLN A 111 14.02 -18.27 13.80
C GLN A 111 14.71 -19.62 13.51
N ALA A 112 14.17 -20.40 12.58
CA ALA A 112 14.73 -21.69 12.18
C ALA A 112 15.96 -21.53 11.27
N ASP A 113 15.91 -20.60 10.31
CA ASP A 113 16.93 -20.46 9.26
C ASP A 113 18.20 -19.74 9.76
N VAL A 114 18.06 -18.70 10.59
CA VAL A 114 19.18 -17.87 11.05
C VAL A 114 19.32 -17.78 12.57
N GLY A 115 18.48 -18.50 13.33
CA GLY A 115 18.53 -18.48 14.79
C GLY A 115 18.02 -17.17 15.41
N PRO A 116 18.24 -16.91 16.70
CA PRO A 116 17.62 -15.79 17.41
C PRO A 116 18.14 -14.40 17.00
N CYS A 117 19.19 -14.31 16.18
CA CYS A 117 19.81 -13.02 15.83
C CYS A 117 18.91 -12.13 14.97
N TRP A 118 17.98 -12.69 14.17
CA TRP A 118 17.05 -11.90 13.37
C TRP A 118 16.18 -10.97 14.21
N ARG A 119 15.97 -11.30 15.50
CA ARG A 119 15.20 -10.45 16.43
C ARG A 119 15.85 -9.08 16.61
N ARG A 120 17.16 -8.97 16.35
CA ARG A 120 17.89 -7.69 16.39
C ARG A 120 17.95 -6.99 15.04
N SER A 121 17.32 -7.55 14.01
CA SER A 121 17.24 -6.99 12.67
C SER A 121 16.01 -6.09 12.50
N ARG A 122 16.07 -5.21 11.51
CA ARG A 122 14.96 -4.38 11.03
C ARG A 122 14.44 -4.97 9.74
N ILE A 123 13.27 -5.58 9.81
CA ILE A 123 12.71 -6.37 8.71
C ILE A 123 11.48 -5.67 8.16
N LEU A 124 11.42 -5.48 6.84
CA LEU A 124 10.18 -5.10 6.17
C LEU A 124 9.42 -6.37 5.78
N LEU A 125 8.17 -6.51 6.21
CA LEU A 125 7.28 -7.61 5.88
C LEU A 125 6.09 -7.09 5.06
N LEU A 126 6.03 -7.51 3.80
CA LEU A 126 4.96 -7.17 2.87
C LEU A 126 3.98 -8.34 2.73
N HIS A 127 2.72 -8.07 3.08
CA HIS A 127 1.63 -9.02 2.89
C HIS A 127 1.16 -9.06 1.44
N ALA A 128 1.63 -10.05 0.66
CA ALA A 128 1.35 -10.19 -0.77
C ALA A 128 0.65 -11.52 -1.16
N GLY A 129 0.32 -12.38 -0.19
CA GLY A 129 -0.30 -13.70 -0.40
C GLY A 129 -1.82 -13.70 -0.69
N GLY A 130 -2.40 -12.57 -1.10
CA GLY A 130 -3.81 -12.52 -1.52
C GLY A 130 -3.99 -13.00 -2.96
N TYR A 131 -5.19 -13.48 -3.31
CA TYR A 131 -5.53 -13.81 -4.71
C TYR A 131 -5.74 -12.58 -5.60
N SER A 132 -5.86 -11.39 -5.00
CA SER A 132 -6.01 -10.12 -5.74
C SER A 132 -7.14 -10.13 -6.78
N GLU A 133 -8.25 -10.82 -6.48
CA GLU A 133 -9.39 -11.07 -7.40
C GLU A 133 -10.08 -9.79 -7.89
N ARG A 134 -9.76 -8.64 -7.30
CA ARG A 134 -10.32 -7.32 -7.65
C ARG A 134 -9.50 -6.56 -8.70
N SER A 135 -8.36 -7.12 -9.13
CA SER A 135 -7.52 -6.61 -10.23
C SER A 135 -6.72 -7.74 -10.88
N PRO A 136 -7.05 -8.16 -12.12
CA PRO A 136 -6.35 -9.26 -12.79
C PRO A 136 -4.84 -9.05 -12.94
N ALA A 137 -4.39 -7.81 -13.19
CA ALA A 137 -2.96 -7.47 -13.25
C ALA A 137 -2.23 -7.77 -11.93
N HIS A 138 -2.91 -7.58 -10.79
CA HIS A 138 -2.36 -7.94 -9.47
C HIS A 138 -2.45 -9.45 -9.18
N GLY A 139 -3.34 -10.17 -9.87
CA GLY A 139 -3.48 -11.62 -9.76
C GLY A 139 -2.40 -12.38 -10.52
N THR A 140 -2.01 -11.91 -11.71
CA THR A 140 -1.02 -12.58 -12.57
C THR A 140 0.42 -12.27 -12.17
N LEU A 141 0.74 -10.99 -11.91
CA LEU A 141 2.09 -10.56 -11.52
C LEU A 141 2.33 -10.61 -10.01
N GLY A 142 1.26 -10.55 -9.22
CA GLY A 142 1.32 -10.29 -7.80
C GLY A 142 1.28 -8.80 -7.48
N LYS A 143 0.47 -8.41 -6.50
CA LYS A 143 0.27 -7.01 -6.13
C LYS A 143 1.55 -6.24 -5.77
N ALA A 144 2.56 -6.93 -5.21
CA ALA A 144 3.86 -6.33 -4.90
C ALA A 144 4.64 -5.92 -6.16
N PHE A 145 4.31 -6.46 -7.33
CA PHE A 145 5.00 -6.22 -8.59
C PHE A 145 4.14 -5.44 -9.59
N ALA A 146 2.97 -4.96 -9.17
CA ALA A 146 2.17 -4.02 -9.92
C ALA A 146 2.96 -2.73 -10.19
N GLN A 147 2.80 -2.13 -11.36
CA GLN A 147 3.57 -0.97 -11.76
C GLN A 147 2.88 0.35 -11.41
N LEU A 148 3.71 1.35 -11.08
CA LEU A 148 3.31 2.71 -10.76
C LEU A 148 4.04 3.72 -11.66
N PRO A 149 3.46 4.92 -11.88
CA PRO A 149 4.03 5.98 -12.73
C PRO A 149 5.18 6.73 -12.06
N MET A 150 6.20 6.01 -11.60
CA MET A 150 7.44 6.57 -11.04
C MET A 150 8.65 5.78 -11.54
N ASP A 151 9.82 6.42 -11.59
CA ASP A 151 11.08 5.75 -11.89
C ASP A 151 11.94 5.68 -10.63
N ALA A 152 11.88 4.56 -9.91
CA ALA A 152 12.64 4.38 -8.67
C ALA A 152 14.15 4.28 -8.94
N ALA A 153 14.54 3.49 -9.94
CA ALA A 153 15.93 3.11 -10.20
C ALA A 153 16.70 4.07 -11.13
N ASN A 154 16.04 5.11 -11.67
CA ASN A 154 16.60 6.01 -12.69
C ASN A 154 16.96 5.28 -14.00
N MET A 155 16.17 4.27 -14.35
CA MET A 155 16.42 3.39 -15.50
C MET A 155 15.47 3.68 -16.67
N GLY A 156 14.59 4.68 -16.54
CA GLY A 156 13.54 4.93 -17.51
C GLY A 156 12.53 3.80 -17.55
N ALA A 157 12.31 3.10 -16.44
CA ALA A 157 11.33 2.02 -16.31
C ALA A 157 10.32 2.38 -15.20
N PRO A 158 9.04 1.99 -15.34
CA PRO A 158 8.06 2.15 -14.27
C PRO A 158 8.44 1.27 -13.07
N ALA A 159 8.36 1.84 -11.88
CA ALA A 159 8.66 1.14 -10.64
C ALA A 159 7.53 0.16 -10.30
N THR A 160 7.91 -0.94 -9.67
CA THR A 160 6.97 -1.84 -8.99
C THR A 160 6.48 -1.25 -7.68
N MET A 161 5.36 -1.77 -7.16
CA MET A 161 4.83 -1.44 -5.84
C MET A 161 5.85 -1.76 -4.73
N LEU A 162 6.65 -2.80 -4.90
CA LEU A 162 7.79 -3.13 -4.03
C LEU A 162 8.83 -2.00 -4.02
N GLU A 163 9.30 -1.56 -5.18
CA GLU A 163 10.25 -0.43 -5.29
C GLU A 163 9.66 0.84 -4.68
N ALA A 164 8.38 1.14 -4.94
CA ALA A 164 7.69 2.27 -4.34
C ALA A 164 7.66 2.17 -2.80
N GLN A 165 7.26 1.03 -2.23
CA GLN A 165 7.29 0.80 -0.79
C GLN A 165 8.69 1.01 -0.21
N LEU A 166 9.74 0.50 -0.87
CA LEU A 166 11.11 0.69 -0.39
C LEU A 166 11.54 2.16 -0.42
N VAL A 167 11.10 2.93 -1.41
CA VAL A 167 11.32 4.39 -1.47
C VAL A 167 10.55 5.09 -0.34
N TYR A 168 9.23 4.91 -0.23
CA TYR A 168 8.42 5.64 0.75
C TYR A 168 8.71 5.27 2.20
N LEU A 169 9.24 4.07 2.46
CA LEU A 169 9.61 3.60 3.79
C LEU A 169 11.12 3.72 4.07
N GLN A 170 11.90 4.35 3.19
CA GLN A 170 13.36 4.35 3.23
C GLN A 170 13.95 4.89 4.55
N GLU A 171 13.34 5.90 5.16
CA GLU A 171 13.86 6.55 6.37
C GLU A 171 13.50 5.80 7.67
N LEU A 172 12.58 4.82 7.60
CA LEU A 172 12.12 4.09 8.78
C LEU A 172 13.20 3.23 9.45
N PRO A 173 14.04 2.46 8.74
CA PRO A 173 15.13 1.69 9.36
C PRO A 173 16.01 2.54 10.26
N ALA A 174 16.32 3.79 9.90
CA ALA A 174 17.16 4.65 10.73
C ALA A 174 16.45 5.12 12.02
N SER A 175 15.12 5.22 12.00
CA SER A 175 14.32 5.76 13.10
C SER A 175 13.73 4.70 14.05
N LEU A 176 13.61 3.45 13.61
CA LEU A 176 12.95 2.38 14.35
C LEU A 176 13.94 1.53 15.16
N PRO A 177 13.54 1.05 16.35
CA PRO A 177 14.26 -0.03 17.02
C PRO A 177 14.17 -1.32 16.20
N PRO A 178 14.98 -2.35 16.52
CA PRO A 178 14.84 -3.67 15.89
C PRO A 178 13.43 -4.26 16.03
N GLY A 179 13.01 -5.00 15.00
CA GLY A 179 11.67 -5.55 14.87
C GLY A 179 11.22 -5.76 13.43
N VAL A 180 9.92 -6.01 13.27
CA VAL A 180 9.28 -6.29 11.98
C VAL A 180 8.31 -5.15 11.65
N PHE A 181 8.56 -4.43 10.57
CA PHE A 181 7.63 -3.46 10.01
C PHE A 181 6.67 -4.14 9.03
N ILE A 182 5.37 -4.10 9.33
CA ILE A 182 4.32 -4.78 8.58
C ILE A 182 3.58 -3.78 7.70
N SER A 183 3.43 -4.12 6.42
CA SER A 183 2.66 -3.35 5.45
C SER A 183 1.93 -4.28 4.47
N ALA A 184 0.79 -3.83 3.96
CA ALA A 184 0.13 -4.49 2.84
C ALA A 184 0.93 -4.24 1.55
N ALA A 185 0.98 -5.21 0.63
CA ALA A 185 1.81 -5.05 -0.57
C ALA A 185 1.16 -4.23 -1.71
N ASP A 186 -0.04 -3.68 -1.50
CA ASP A 186 -0.88 -2.91 -2.44
C ASP A 186 -1.12 -1.48 -1.96
N VAL A 187 -0.20 -0.92 -1.17
CA VAL A 187 -0.33 0.44 -0.64
C VAL A 187 0.93 1.26 -0.88
N VAL A 188 0.73 2.55 -1.07
CA VAL A 188 1.79 3.57 -1.05
C VAL A 188 1.46 4.59 0.03
N LEU A 189 2.43 4.89 0.89
CA LEU A 189 2.28 5.85 1.98
C LEU A 189 2.96 7.16 1.60
N GLN A 190 2.20 8.12 1.07
CA GLN A 190 2.73 9.45 0.78
C GLN A 190 2.74 10.26 2.07
N MET A 191 3.91 10.72 2.49
CA MET A 191 4.09 11.42 3.75
C MET A 191 5.24 12.43 3.63
N PRO A 192 5.30 13.46 4.49
CA PRO A 192 6.49 14.29 4.68
C PRO A 192 7.67 13.50 5.25
N ALA A 193 8.84 14.14 5.33
CA ALA A 193 10.00 13.55 6.00
C ALA A 193 9.70 13.23 7.47
N LEU A 194 10.28 12.16 7.98
CA LEU A 194 10.01 11.67 9.32
C LEU A 194 11.07 12.13 10.31
N ALA A 195 10.61 12.83 11.35
CA ALA A 195 11.40 13.05 12.55
C ALA A 195 11.86 11.72 13.18
N PRO A 196 13.08 11.63 13.75
CA PRO A 196 13.51 10.46 14.49
C PRO A 196 12.67 10.27 15.77
N LEU A 197 12.61 9.03 16.27
CA LEU A 197 12.04 8.74 17.57
C LEU A 197 13.04 9.10 18.67
N ASP A 198 12.55 9.59 19.80
CA ASP A 198 13.37 9.69 21.00
C ASP A 198 13.64 8.30 21.60
N GLU A 199 14.67 8.20 22.44
CA GLU A 199 15.10 6.93 23.03
C GLU A 199 14.02 6.27 23.91
N THR A 200 13.20 7.07 24.61
CA THR A 200 12.11 6.56 25.46
C THR A 200 11.02 5.93 24.60
N THR A 201 10.63 6.62 23.52
CA THR A 201 9.65 6.12 22.55
C THR A 201 10.16 4.89 21.83
N ALA A 202 11.44 4.86 21.44
CA ALA A 202 12.07 3.69 20.83
C ALA A 202 12.08 2.49 21.77
N GLU A 203 12.41 2.66 23.06
CA GLU A 203 12.37 1.56 24.03
C GLU A 203 10.93 1.04 24.20
N ARG A 204 9.94 1.94 24.35
CA ARG A 204 8.52 1.53 24.42
C ARG A 204 8.07 0.78 23.16
N ALA A 205 8.44 1.27 21.98
CA ALA A 205 8.14 0.63 20.71
C ALA A 205 8.80 -0.76 20.58
N SER A 206 9.93 -1.02 21.24
CA SER A 206 10.57 -2.34 21.27
C SER A 206 9.73 -3.41 21.99
N HIS A 207 8.84 -2.99 22.90
CA HIS A 207 7.98 -3.86 23.70
C HIS A 207 6.60 -4.17 23.08
N GLY A 208 6.18 -3.40 22.07
CA GLY A 208 4.81 -3.43 21.57
C GLY A 208 4.70 -3.06 20.08
N ILE A 209 3.64 -2.31 19.75
CA ILE A 209 3.35 -1.85 18.39
C ILE A 209 3.54 -0.33 18.31
N LEU A 210 4.22 0.13 17.26
CA LEU A 210 4.18 1.52 16.81
C LEU A 210 3.48 1.58 15.45
N ALA A 211 2.22 2.03 15.44
CA ALA A 211 1.40 2.16 14.25
C ALA A 211 1.55 3.52 13.60
N LEU A 212 1.47 3.55 12.27
CA LEU A 212 1.31 4.78 11.50
C LEU A 212 -0.18 5.11 11.42
N GLY A 213 -0.57 6.30 11.91
CA GLY A 213 -1.95 6.76 11.93
C GLY A 213 -2.20 7.82 10.85
N HIS A 214 -3.24 7.64 10.04
CA HIS A 214 -3.58 8.57 8.95
C HIS A 214 -4.89 9.31 9.24
N ALA A 215 -4.95 10.61 8.99
CA ALA A 215 -6.21 11.33 9.03
C ALA A 215 -7.03 10.98 7.78
N SER A 216 -8.19 10.38 8.03
CA SER A 216 -9.06 9.84 6.98
C SER A 216 -10.49 10.30 7.19
N THR A 217 -11.29 10.27 6.12
CA THR A 217 -12.72 10.52 6.24
C THR A 217 -13.40 9.44 7.09
N VAL A 218 -14.53 9.78 7.71
CA VAL A 218 -15.36 8.79 8.43
C VAL A 218 -15.75 7.62 7.52
N ALA A 219 -15.99 7.88 6.23
CA ALA A 219 -16.30 6.83 5.26
C ALA A 219 -15.16 5.82 5.08
N THR A 220 -13.91 6.30 5.01
CA THR A 220 -12.70 5.45 4.95
C THR A 220 -12.56 4.59 6.22
N GLY A 221 -12.95 5.13 7.38
CA GLY A 221 -12.93 4.41 8.66
C GLY A 221 -13.77 3.13 8.66
N ARG A 222 -14.80 3.02 7.80
CA ARG A 222 -15.65 1.82 7.69
C ARG A 222 -14.92 0.59 7.18
N SER A 223 -13.85 0.79 6.40
CA SER A 223 -13.08 -0.30 5.78
C SER A 223 -11.71 -0.54 6.43
N HIS A 224 -11.31 0.30 7.40
CA HIS A 224 -10.00 0.26 8.06
C HIS A 224 -10.13 0.09 9.59
N GLY A 225 -9.02 -0.17 10.25
CA GLY A 225 -8.91 0.00 11.69
C GLY A 225 -8.95 1.48 12.04
N VAL A 226 -9.65 1.84 13.11
CA VAL A 226 -9.79 3.22 13.59
C VAL A 226 -9.25 3.30 15.01
N PHE A 227 -8.28 4.18 15.23
CA PHE A 227 -7.72 4.44 16.55
C PHE A 227 -8.58 5.41 17.35
N VAL A 228 -8.84 5.05 18.59
CA VAL A 228 -9.34 5.96 19.63
C VAL A 228 -8.14 6.45 20.41
N CYS A 229 -8.03 7.76 20.57
CA CYS A 229 -6.92 8.42 21.27
C CYS A 229 -7.43 9.59 22.11
N ASP A 230 -6.57 10.10 22.98
CA ASP A 230 -6.88 11.34 23.70
C ASP A 230 -6.89 12.52 22.72
N ARG A 231 -8.03 13.20 22.63
CA ARG A 231 -8.23 14.31 21.68
C ARG A 231 -7.32 15.48 22.01
N HIS A 232 -7.10 15.79 23.29
CA HIS A 232 -6.27 16.92 23.69
C HIS A 232 -4.81 16.66 23.35
N GLU A 233 -4.31 15.45 23.63
CA GLU A 233 -2.96 15.00 23.28
C GLU A 233 -2.70 15.09 21.77
N LEU A 234 -3.64 14.60 20.95
CA LEU A 234 -3.53 14.65 19.49
C LEU A 234 -3.55 16.10 18.96
N VAL A 235 -4.44 16.96 19.48
CA VAL A 235 -4.50 18.38 19.08
C VAL A 235 -3.19 19.10 19.39
N GLU A 236 -2.65 18.90 20.60
CA GLU A 236 -1.40 19.54 21.02
C GLU A 236 -0.21 19.07 20.18
N LEU A 237 -0.18 17.79 19.81
CA LEU A 237 0.82 17.25 18.88
C LEU A 237 0.74 17.92 17.50
N ILE A 238 -0.47 18.08 16.96
CA ILE A 238 -0.69 18.72 15.66
C ILE A 238 -0.24 20.19 15.70
N ARG A 239 -0.56 20.92 16.77
CA ARG A 239 -0.16 22.33 16.94
C ARG A 239 1.35 22.50 16.99
N ARG A 240 2.04 21.69 17.80
CA ARG A 240 3.52 21.71 17.88
C ARG A 240 4.16 21.45 16.53
N SER A 241 3.64 20.47 15.79
CA SER A 241 4.13 20.15 14.45
C SER A 241 3.93 21.31 13.47
N ALA A 242 2.87 22.11 13.62
CA ALA A 242 2.62 23.31 12.81
C ALA A 242 3.57 24.48 13.15
N ASP A 243 3.88 24.68 14.42
CA ASP A 243 4.74 25.77 14.90
C ASP A 243 6.21 25.56 14.53
N ASP A 244 6.73 24.32 14.61
CA ASP A 244 8.14 24.03 14.30
C ASP A 244 8.51 24.38 12.85
N GLU A 245 7.62 24.11 11.89
CA GLU A 245 7.86 24.47 10.48
C GLU A 245 7.76 25.98 10.20
N SER A 246 7.06 26.76 11.03
CA SER A 246 6.99 28.21 10.88
C SER A 246 8.31 28.87 11.28
N ARG A 247 8.99 28.32 12.29
CA ARG A 247 10.29 28.80 12.79
C ARG A 247 11.44 28.48 11.84
N ASP A 248 11.39 27.32 11.18
CA ASP A 248 12.38 26.93 10.17
C ASP A 248 12.38 27.86 8.94
N LYS A 249 11.33 28.66 8.72
CA LYS A 249 11.26 29.66 7.65
C LYS A 249 11.78 31.05 8.05
N GLU A 250 11.84 31.37 9.34
CA GLU A 250 12.19 32.71 9.82
C GLU A 250 13.65 32.85 10.28
N ASN A 251 14.36 31.78 10.64
CA ASN A 251 15.77 31.84 11.06
C ASN A 251 16.62 30.65 10.56
N ALA A 252 17.35 30.84 9.46
CA ALA A 252 18.38 29.90 9.00
C ALA A 252 19.75 30.22 9.64
N GLU A 253 19.89 30.00 10.95
CA GLU A 253 21.18 30.07 11.66
C GLU A 253 21.77 28.67 11.91
N PRO A 254 23.10 28.51 12.09
CA PRO A 254 23.74 27.21 12.30
C PRO A 254 23.33 26.62 13.64
N ILE A 255 22.79 25.40 13.61
CA ILE A 255 22.09 24.76 14.72
C ILE A 255 23.04 24.28 15.83
N ASP A 256 22.79 24.72 17.07
CA ASP A 256 23.43 24.25 18.31
C ASP A 256 22.95 22.84 18.71
N LYS A 257 23.87 21.99 19.16
CA LYS A 257 23.64 20.56 19.47
C LYS A 257 22.70 20.33 20.66
N ASN A 258 22.49 21.33 21.51
CA ASN A 258 21.63 21.24 22.69
C ASN A 258 20.14 21.57 22.44
N GLN A 259 19.73 21.99 21.24
CA GLN A 259 18.32 22.22 20.88
C GLN A 259 17.60 20.97 20.30
N THR A 260 18.19 19.79 20.42
CA THR A 260 17.71 18.52 19.84
C THR A 260 16.44 17.95 20.49
N ALA A 261 16.00 18.47 21.65
CA ALA A 261 14.84 17.93 22.39
C ALA A 261 13.48 18.21 21.72
N ALA A 262 13.37 19.18 20.81
CA ALA A 262 12.12 19.56 20.14
C ALA A 262 11.89 18.84 18.79
N ARG A 263 12.84 18.01 18.33
CA ARG A 263 12.83 17.41 16.97
C ARG A 263 12.32 15.97 16.91
N TYR A 264 11.74 15.45 17.99
CA TYR A 264 11.28 14.06 18.04
C TYR A 264 9.85 13.92 17.53
N ALA A 265 9.58 12.81 16.83
CA ALA A 265 8.24 12.53 16.33
C ALA A 265 7.25 12.45 17.49
N GLY A 266 6.20 13.28 17.45
CA GLY A 266 5.08 13.12 18.36
C GLY A 266 4.45 11.74 18.20
N VAL A 267 4.39 10.99 19.28
CA VAL A 267 3.71 9.70 19.37
C VAL A 267 2.70 9.78 20.51
N ILE A 268 1.50 9.25 20.27
CA ILE A 268 0.42 9.19 21.25
C ILE A 268 0.12 7.75 21.62
N GLU A 269 -0.40 7.55 22.82
CA GLU A 269 -0.80 6.21 23.25
C GLU A 269 -2.27 5.92 22.93
N CYS A 270 -2.47 4.81 22.22
CA CYS A 270 -3.80 4.38 21.80
C CYS A 270 -4.65 4.01 23.02
N VAL A 271 -5.88 4.51 23.05
CA VAL A 271 -6.88 4.08 24.02
C VAL A 271 -7.39 2.69 23.63
N ARG A 272 -7.83 2.56 22.36
CA ARG A 272 -8.22 1.28 21.74
C ARG A 272 -8.26 1.39 20.23
N CYS A 273 -8.21 0.25 19.56
CA CYS A 273 -8.41 0.15 18.11
C CYS A 273 -9.79 -0.48 17.81
N LEU A 274 -10.53 0.08 16.87
CA LEU A 274 -11.79 -0.46 16.35
C LEU A 274 -11.53 -1.09 15.00
N GLN A 275 -11.97 -2.32 14.76
CA GLN A 275 -11.72 -3.01 13.49
C GLN A 275 -12.91 -2.90 12.53
N LYS A 276 -12.76 -2.10 11.47
CA LYS A 276 -13.79 -1.85 10.45
C LYS A 276 -15.15 -1.47 11.07
N PRO A 277 -15.18 -0.44 11.93
CA PRO A 277 -16.38 -0.03 12.63
C PRO A 277 -17.40 0.66 11.72
N SER A 278 -18.66 0.60 12.12
CA SER A 278 -19.71 1.49 11.63
C SER A 278 -19.53 2.92 12.16
N ASP A 279 -20.19 3.87 11.51
CA ASP A 279 -20.26 5.27 11.96
C ASP A 279 -20.78 5.43 13.39
N ALA A 280 -21.75 4.61 13.77
CA ALA A 280 -22.33 4.63 15.11
C ALA A 280 -21.31 4.18 16.16
N GLU A 281 -20.55 3.12 15.86
CA GLU A 281 -19.48 2.62 16.75
C GLU A 281 -18.35 3.64 16.87
N MET A 282 -17.94 4.28 15.76
CA MET A 282 -16.91 5.34 15.80
C MET A 282 -17.34 6.51 16.67
N ARG A 283 -18.60 6.96 16.56
CA ARG A 283 -19.12 8.07 17.38
C ARG A 283 -19.29 7.66 18.85
N ALA A 284 -19.81 6.47 19.12
CA ALA A 284 -19.98 5.96 20.49
C ALA A 284 -18.65 5.80 21.22
N ALA A 285 -17.58 5.46 20.50
CA ALA A 285 -16.23 5.36 21.03
C ALA A 285 -15.46 6.69 21.06
N ASN A 286 -16.10 7.80 20.67
CA ASN A 286 -15.47 9.13 20.56
C ASN A 286 -14.24 9.16 19.61
N ALA A 287 -14.24 8.30 18.59
CA ALA A 287 -13.18 8.21 17.58
C ALA A 287 -13.28 9.31 16.52
N VAL A 288 -14.49 9.82 16.27
CA VAL A 288 -14.73 10.89 15.30
C VAL A 288 -14.25 12.22 15.88
N LEU A 289 -13.36 12.87 15.15
CA LEU A 289 -12.74 14.14 15.50
C LEU A 289 -13.43 15.30 14.75
N PRO A 290 -13.57 16.47 15.39
CA PRO A 290 -14.11 17.65 14.73
C PRO A 290 -13.19 18.07 13.57
N THR A 291 -13.73 18.89 12.66
CA THR A 291 -12.96 19.40 11.52
C THR A 291 -11.67 20.08 12.01
N PRO A 292 -10.56 20.04 11.25
CA PRO A 292 -9.33 20.74 11.62
C PRO A 292 -9.54 22.23 11.95
N ALA A 293 -10.42 22.92 11.19
CA ALA A 293 -10.86 24.28 11.51
C ALA A 293 -11.58 24.36 12.87
N GLY A 294 -12.49 23.44 13.15
CA GLY A 294 -13.19 23.33 14.44
C GLY A 294 -12.29 22.96 15.63
N MET A 295 -11.09 22.43 15.37
CA MET A 295 -10.03 22.20 16.37
C MET A 295 -9.19 23.46 16.65
N GLY A 296 -9.46 24.56 15.94
CA GLY A 296 -8.72 25.81 16.05
C GLY A 296 -7.38 25.81 15.30
N LEU A 297 -7.25 25.03 14.22
CA LEU A 297 -6.04 25.01 13.39
C LEU A 297 -6.17 26.00 12.22
N PRO A 298 -5.36 27.08 12.18
CA PRO A 298 -5.42 28.07 11.11
C PRO A 298 -5.10 27.43 9.75
N GLY A 299 -6.00 27.61 8.77
CA GLY A 299 -5.84 27.05 7.42
C GLY A 299 -6.17 25.56 7.29
N GLY A 300 -6.66 24.92 8.35
CA GLY A 300 -7.23 23.58 8.27
C GLY A 300 -8.65 23.58 7.71
N GLY A 301 -9.06 22.46 7.13
CA GLY A 301 -10.38 22.29 6.51
C GLY A 301 -10.73 20.83 6.24
N GLY A 302 -11.79 20.62 5.46
CA GLY A 302 -12.38 19.29 5.26
C GLY A 302 -13.46 18.95 6.28
N GLY A 303 -13.89 17.68 6.27
CA GLY A 303 -14.98 17.18 7.12
C GLY A 303 -14.53 16.69 8.50
N GLU A 304 -15.49 16.13 9.26
CA GLU A 304 -15.18 15.26 10.39
C GLU A 304 -14.28 14.12 9.92
N TRP A 305 -13.35 13.71 10.78
CA TRP A 305 -12.32 12.75 10.40
C TRP A 305 -12.03 11.75 11.52
N VAL A 306 -11.31 10.70 11.16
CA VAL A 306 -10.89 9.62 12.07
C VAL A 306 -9.41 9.31 11.81
N LEU A 307 -8.73 8.77 12.81
CA LEU A 307 -7.35 8.31 12.67
C LEU A 307 -7.33 6.83 12.31
N THR A 308 -7.01 6.49 11.06
CA THR A 308 -7.01 5.09 10.57
C THR A 308 -5.62 4.45 10.63
N ASP A 309 -5.60 3.12 10.72
CA ASP A 309 -4.39 2.31 10.59
C ASP A 309 -3.95 2.15 9.11
N SER A 310 -2.68 1.76 8.91
CA SER A 310 -2.12 1.50 7.59
C SER A 310 -1.01 0.43 7.62
N ALA A 311 0.04 0.71 8.38
CA ALA A 311 1.25 -0.07 8.54
C ALA A 311 1.80 0.17 9.94
N TYR A 312 2.55 -0.78 10.47
CA TYR A 312 3.03 -0.69 11.85
C TYR A 312 4.30 -1.49 12.09
N HIS A 313 5.07 -1.05 13.07
CA HIS A 313 6.25 -1.73 13.57
C HIS A 313 5.88 -2.63 14.76
N LEU A 314 6.26 -3.91 14.70
CA LEU A 314 6.31 -4.83 15.83
C LEU A 314 7.70 -4.82 16.44
N GLY A 315 7.82 -4.35 17.69
CA GLY A 315 9.06 -4.38 18.44
C GLY A 315 9.64 -5.79 18.60
N TRP A 316 10.96 -5.91 18.66
CA TRP A 316 11.61 -7.22 18.76
C TRP A 316 11.18 -8.05 19.97
N ARG A 317 10.85 -7.42 21.11
CA ARG A 317 10.38 -8.14 22.31
C ARG A 317 8.95 -8.64 22.14
N MET A 318 8.14 -7.92 21.37
CA MET A 318 6.83 -8.38 20.93
C MET A 318 6.99 -9.58 19.97
N CYS A 319 7.90 -9.47 19.00
CA CYS A 319 8.23 -10.56 18.08
C CYS A 319 8.65 -11.82 18.84
N ASP A 320 9.55 -11.71 19.84
CA ASP A 320 9.98 -12.84 20.67
C ASP A 320 8.80 -13.50 21.42
N ALA A 321 7.89 -12.70 21.98
CA ALA A 321 6.70 -13.23 22.65
C ALA A 321 5.78 -13.99 21.68
N LEU A 322 5.51 -13.43 20.50
CA LEU A 322 4.68 -14.05 19.47
C LEU A 322 5.31 -15.32 18.89
N VAL A 323 6.63 -15.35 18.70
CA VAL A 323 7.37 -16.54 18.27
C VAL A 323 7.27 -17.65 19.31
N LYS A 324 7.46 -17.33 20.59
CA LYS A 324 7.31 -18.28 21.70
C LYS A 324 5.88 -18.84 21.76
N LEU A 325 4.88 -17.98 21.59
CA LEU A 325 3.49 -18.39 21.51
C LEU A 325 3.26 -19.38 20.35
N ALA A 326 3.70 -19.02 19.15
CA ALA A 326 3.52 -19.82 17.95
C ALA A 326 4.25 -21.17 18.01
N ALA A 327 5.46 -21.19 18.57
CA ALA A 327 6.23 -22.42 18.77
C ALA A 327 5.65 -23.35 19.84
N SER A 328 4.97 -22.81 20.85
CA SER A 328 4.38 -23.59 21.95
C SER A 328 2.96 -24.08 21.68
N HIS A 329 2.26 -23.49 20.71
CA HIS A 329 0.86 -23.83 20.37
C HIS A 329 0.65 -24.05 18.86
N PRO A 330 1.47 -24.88 18.18
CA PRO A 330 1.36 -25.10 16.74
C PRO A 330 -0.02 -25.66 16.33
N GLU A 331 -0.66 -26.45 17.17
CA GLU A 331 -1.99 -27.01 16.95
C GLU A 331 -3.11 -25.96 17.01
N ALA A 332 -2.94 -24.91 17.81
CA ALA A 332 -3.92 -23.84 17.94
C ALA A 332 -3.80 -22.80 16.84
N LEU A 333 -2.58 -22.52 16.37
CA LEU A 333 -2.29 -21.44 15.41
C LEU A 333 -2.10 -21.94 13.97
N GLY A 334 -1.74 -23.21 13.78
CA GLY A 334 -1.51 -23.79 12.46
C GLY A 334 -2.78 -23.88 11.61
N GLY A 335 -2.73 -23.32 10.40
CA GLY A 335 -3.82 -23.36 9.43
C GLY A 335 -5.05 -22.53 9.83
N VAL A 336 -4.87 -21.51 10.67
CA VAL A 336 -5.93 -20.60 11.13
C VAL A 336 -5.72 -19.21 10.53
N GLU A 337 -6.76 -18.66 9.90
CA GLU A 337 -6.74 -17.32 9.28
C GLU A 337 -6.83 -16.20 10.32
N ILE A 338 -5.69 -15.84 10.90
CA ILE A 338 -5.54 -14.69 11.81
C ILE A 338 -5.22 -13.43 11.00
N CYS A 339 -5.74 -12.28 11.43
CA CYS A 339 -5.52 -10.95 10.85
C CYS A 339 -4.44 -10.18 11.64
N ALA A 340 -3.36 -9.77 10.98
CA ALA A 340 -2.26 -9.05 11.64
C ALA A 340 -2.72 -7.71 12.24
N TYR A 341 -3.68 -7.05 11.61
CA TYR A 341 -4.19 -5.75 12.05
C TYR A 341 -5.21 -5.91 13.19
N GLY A 342 -6.29 -6.66 12.93
CA GLY A 342 -7.38 -6.84 13.89
C GLY A 342 -6.98 -7.70 15.09
N ASP A 343 -6.36 -8.85 14.88
CA ASP A 343 -6.11 -9.78 16.00
C ASP A 343 -4.92 -9.35 16.88
N PHE A 344 -3.99 -8.53 16.36
CA PHE A 344 -2.88 -8.02 17.18
C PHE A 344 -3.22 -6.70 17.87
N MET A 345 -3.87 -5.73 17.18
CA MET A 345 -4.05 -4.38 17.75
C MET A 345 -5.31 -4.23 18.60
N GLN A 346 -6.40 -4.92 18.27
CA GLN A 346 -7.69 -4.77 18.98
C GLN A 346 -7.62 -5.15 20.47
N PRO A 347 -6.85 -6.19 20.89
CA PRO A 347 -6.66 -6.53 22.30
C PRO A 347 -5.70 -5.59 23.07
N MET A 348 -5.11 -4.60 22.40
CA MET A 348 -4.14 -3.67 22.97
C MET A 348 -4.75 -2.28 23.21
N GLY A 349 -3.97 -1.40 23.85
CA GLY A 349 -4.37 -0.04 24.22
C GLY A 349 -4.59 0.11 25.72
N ARG A 350 -4.83 1.34 26.18
CA ARG A 350 -5.08 1.64 27.60
C ARG A 350 -6.41 1.11 28.10
N ASP A 351 -7.38 0.95 27.21
CA ASP A 351 -8.73 0.51 27.52
C ASP A 351 -9.30 -0.27 26.31
N PRO A 352 -8.78 -1.48 26.03
CA PRO A 352 -9.22 -2.31 24.90
C PRO A 352 -10.71 -2.67 25.01
N ASP A 353 -11.33 -3.10 23.91
CA ASP A 353 -12.77 -3.41 23.87
C ASP A 353 -13.18 -4.42 24.98
N PRO A 354 -13.94 -3.98 26.01
CA PRO A 354 -14.26 -4.84 27.15
C PRO A 354 -15.21 -5.98 26.78
N SER A 355 -15.93 -5.88 25.66
CA SER A 355 -16.86 -6.90 25.19
C SER A 355 -16.18 -8.03 24.42
N ALA A 356 -14.92 -7.80 23.99
CA ALA A 356 -14.19 -8.61 23.03
C ALA A 356 -15.06 -8.99 21.81
N ALA A 357 -15.92 -8.07 21.34
CA ALA A 357 -16.90 -8.37 20.30
C ALA A 357 -16.21 -8.80 19.00
N TYR A 358 -15.08 -8.16 18.67
CA TYR A 358 -14.28 -8.54 17.51
C TYR A 358 -13.77 -9.98 17.57
N MET A 359 -13.37 -10.48 18.74
CA MET A 359 -12.85 -11.84 18.87
C MET A 359 -13.89 -12.91 18.47
N LYS A 360 -15.17 -12.59 18.64
CA LYS A 360 -16.31 -13.47 18.34
C LYS A 360 -16.70 -13.46 16.86
N ARG A 361 -16.26 -12.47 16.08
CA ARG A 361 -16.62 -12.29 14.67
C ARG A 361 -15.93 -13.32 13.76
N VAL A 362 -16.69 -14.03 12.93
CA VAL A 362 -16.15 -14.97 11.92
C VAL A 362 -16.43 -14.53 10.48
N ASP A 363 -17.13 -13.41 10.32
CA ASP A 363 -17.65 -12.87 9.06
C ASP A 363 -16.58 -12.40 8.07
N HIS A 364 -15.40 -12.07 8.57
CA HIS A 364 -14.29 -11.52 7.78
C HIS A 364 -13.23 -12.58 7.40
N VAL A 365 -13.52 -13.87 7.64
CA VAL A 365 -12.60 -14.99 7.46
C VAL A 365 -12.92 -15.70 6.15
N ALA A 366 -12.07 -15.54 5.15
CA ALA A 366 -12.32 -16.01 3.78
C ALA A 366 -12.51 -17.53 3.69
N SER A 367 -11.83 -18.30 4.54
CA SER A 367 -11.95 -19.77 4.64
C SER A 367 -13.24 -20.27 5.33
N VAL A 368 -13.95 -19.39 6.05
CA VAL A 368 -15.24 -19.68 6.69
C VAL A 368 -16.39 -19.26 5.77
N THR A 369 -16.25 -18.15 5.05
CA THR A 369 -17.25 -17.62 4.12
C THR A 369 -17.26 -18.29 2.73
N SER A 370 -16.16 -18.89 2.29
CA SER A 370 -16.13 -19.64 1.02
C SER A 370 -16.94 -20.96 1.06
N VAL A 371 -17.18 -21.53 2.24
CA VAL A 371 -17.97 -22.76 2.40
C VAL A 371 -19.48 -22.48 2.24
N THR A 372 -19.94 -21.25 2.50
CA THR A 372 -21.37 -20.91 2.39
C THR A 372 -21.84 -20.68 0.95
N ASN A 373 -20.92 -20.49 -0.01
CA ASN A 373 -21.27 -20.23 -1.41
C ASN A 373 -21.30 -21.48 -2.31
N VAL A 374 -20.97 -22.66 -1.77
CA VAL A 374 -21.05 -23.94 -2.50
C VAL A 374 -22.05 -24.84 -1.81
N THR A 375 -23.35 -24.57 -2.00
CA THR A 375 -24.48 -25.53 -2.13
C THR A 375 -25.80 -24.81 -1.85
N ALA A 376 -26.41 -24.26 -2.90
CA ALA A 376 -27.86 -24.06 -2.96
C ALA A 376 -28.44 -24.93 -4.09
N SER A 377 -28.06 -26.20 -4.14
CA SER A 377 -28.82 -27.27 -4.80
C SER A 377 -28.24 -28.62 -4.38
N GLY A 378 -29.05 -29.46 -3.72
CA GLY A 378 -28.72 -30.88 -3.48
C GLY A 378 -28.72 -31.32 -2.01
N SER A 379 -29.83 -31.94 -1.61
CA SER A 379 -30.07 -32.91 -0.53
C SER A 379 -29.31 -32.81 0.82
N GLY A 380 -30.08 -32.78 1.90
CA GLY A 380 -29.60 -32.67 3.27
C GLY A 380 -28.71 -33.82 3.73
N SER A 381 -27.51 -33.45 4.14
CA SER A 381 -26.72 -34.12 5.16
C SER A 381 -26.02 -33.04 5.98
N ARG A 382 -25.90 -33.27 7.29
CA ARG A 382 -25.53 -32.31 8.34
C ARG A 382 -24.25 -31.51 8.00
N SER A 383 -24.42 -30.26 7.53
CA SER A 383 -23.32 -29.29 7.35
C SER A 383 -22.98 -28.49 8.62
N MET A 384 -23.54 -28.88 9.77
CA MET A 384 -23.51 -28.12 11.02
C MET A 384 -22.22 -28.26 11.85
N ASP A 385 -21.25 -29.06 11.39
CA ASP A 385 -20.06 -29.46 12.19
C ASP A 385 -18.78 -28.69 11.81
N SER A 386 -18.53 -28.44 10.51
CA SER A 386 -17.23 -27.91 10.04
C SER A 386 -17.03 -26.41 10.24
N SER A 387 -18.07 -25.59 10.05
CA SER A 387 -17.99 -24.13 10.22
C SER A 387 -17.86 -23.73 11.69
N THR A 388 -18.61 -24.41 12.57
CA THR A 388 -18.54 -24.24 14.02
C THR A 388 -17.14 -24.55 14.54
N LEU A 389 -16.58 -25.71 14.15
CA LEU A 389 -15.20 -26.11 14.50
C LEU A 389 -14.16 -25.10 14.01
N LYS A 390 -14.26 -24.60 12.77
CA LYS A 390 -13.37 -23.56 12.26
C LYS A 390 -13.48 -22.26 13.07
N GLY A 391 -14.71 -21.87 13.42
CA GLY A 391 -14.97 -20.72 14.28
C GLY A 391 -14.39 -20.86 15.69
N ASP A 392 -14.49 -22.04 16.30
CA ASP A 392 -13.91 -22.35 17.60
C ASP A 392 -12.38 -22.32 17.58
N ARG A 393 -11.76 -22.91 16.54
CA ARG A 393 -10.30 -22.85 16.38
C ARG A 393 -9.81 -21.41 16.24
N LEU A 394 -10.51 -20.60 15.44
CA LEU A 394 -10.17 -19.18 15.29
C LEU A 394 -10.31 -18.41 16.60
N ARG A 395 -11.41 -18.60 17.33
CA ARG A 395 -11.61 -17.98 18.66
C ARG A 395 -10.47 -18.35 19.61
N ARG A 396 -10.12 -19.64 19.69
CA ARG A 396 -9.02 -20.11 20.55
C ARG A 396 -7.69 -19.47 20.16
N ALA A 397 -7.40 -19.40 18.87
CA ALA A 397 -6.19 -18.77 18.36
C ALA A 397 -6.12 -17.28 18.73
N ARG A 398 -7.24 -16.56 18.62
CA ARG A 398 -7.36 -15.16 19.02
C ARG A 398 -7.20 -14.93 20.51
N GLU A 399 -7.76 -15.79 21.35
CA GLU A 399 -7.58 -15.72 22.81
C GLU A 399 -6.11 -15.83 23.20
N LEU A 400 -5.38 -16.76 22.56
CA LEU A 400 -3.94 -16.95 22.79
C LEU A 400 -3.14 -15.73 22.35
N VAL A 401 -3.42 -15.20 21.15
CA VAL A 401 -2.78 -13.98 20.64
C VAL A 401 -3.11 -12.78 21.54
N ALA A 402 -4.37 -12.59 21.90
CA ALA A 402 -4.83 -11.53 22.79
C ALA A 402 -4.11 -11.57 24.15
N ALA A 403 -4.03 -12.74 24.77
CA ALA A 403 -3.31 -12.92 26.03
C ALA A 403 -1.81 -12.62 25.90
N CYS A 404 -1.21 -12.87 24.73
CA CYS A 404 0.20 -12.57 24.47
C CYS A 404 0.45 -11.07 24.26
N VAL A 405 -0.49 -10.34 23.63
CA VAL A 405 -0.31 -8.93 23.28
C VAL A 405 -0.87 -7.95 24.30
N ALA A 406 -1.82 -8.37 25.14
CA ALA A 406 -2.47 -7.54 26.14
C ALA A 406 -1.46 -6.90 27.10
N GLY A 407 -1.71 -5.62 27.45
CA GLY A 407 -0.86 -4.84 28.35
C GLY A 407 0.47 -4.37 27.74
N LYS A 408 0.78 -4.72 26.49
CA LYS A 408 1.94 -4.15 25.77
C LYS A 408 1.58 -2.80 25.15
N PRO A 409 2.57 -1.90 24.95
CA PRO A 409 2.30 -0.58 24.39
C PRO A 409 1.70 -0.65 22.98
N LEU A 410 0.61 0.09 22.76
CA LEU A 410 0.11 0.41 21.42
C LEU A 410 0.30 1.91 21.20
N LEU A 411 1.35 2.25 20.48
CA LEU A 411 1.75 3.60 20.16
C LEU A 411 1.26 3.96 18.76
N ILE A 412 0.87 5.21 18.56
CA ILE A 412 0.47 5.74 17.27
C ILE A 412 1.37 6.93 16.95
N ARG A 413 2.00 6.89 15.78
CA ARG A 413 2.66 8.04 15.16
C ARG A 413 1.67 8.65 14.16
N PRO A 414 1.03 9.79 14.47
CA PRO A 414 0.15 10.45 13.52
C PRO A 414 0.97 10.99 12.33
N MET A 415 0.53 10.67 11.13
CA MET A 415 1.16 11.04 9.87
C MET A 415 0.34 12.18 9.26
N LEU A 416 0.60 13.42 9.69
CA LEU A 416 -0.23 14.58 9.36
C LEU A 416 0.65 15.71 8.77
N PRO A 417 0.54 16.04 7.47
CA PRO A 417 -0.31 15.38 6.47
C PRO A 417 0.21 14.01 6.04
N SER A 418 -0.66 13.20 5.44
CA SER A 418 -0.26 12.01 4.69
C SER A 418 -1.40 11.55 3.78
N ARG A 419 -1.08 10.67 2.83
CA ARG A 419 -2.07 9.89 2.08
C ARG A 419 -1.75 8.42 2.15
N PHE A 420 -2.79 7.66 2.46
CA PHE A 420 -2.81 6.21 2.33
C PHE A 420 -3.41 5.88 0.95
N VAL A 421 -2.53 5.58 -0.01
CA VAL A 421 -2.94 5.27 -1.38
C VAL A 421 -3.05 3.76 -1.50
N HIS A 422 -4.27 3.24 -1.54
CA HIS A 422 -4.54 1.81 -1.70
C HIS A 422 -4.81 1.51 -3.17
N VAL A 423 -4.09 0.54 -3.73
CA VAL A 423 -4.16 0.13 -5.14
C VAL A 423 -4.55 -1.34 -5.19
N GLY A 424 -5.67 -1.69 -4.56
CA GLY A 424 -6.11 -3.09 -4.43
C GLY A 424 -7.17 -3.51 -5.45
N THR A 425 -7.81 -2.56 -6.12
CA THR A 425 -8.89 -2.77 -7.09
C THR A 425 -8.60 -2.06 -8.42
N MET A 426 -9.25 -2.47 -9.50
CA MET A 426 -9.09 -1.78 -10.81
C MET A 426 -9.47 -0.29 -10.76
N PRO A 427 -10.59 0.14 -10.12
CA PRO A 427 -10.91 1.55 -10.02
C PRO A 427 -9.85 2.35 -9.25
N GLU A 428 -9.35 1.81 -8.14
CA GLU A 428 -8.28 2.45 -7.36
C GLU A 428 -6.96 2.54 -8.15
N LEU A 429 -6.59 1.48 -8.88
CA LEU A 429 -5.43 1.49 -9.76
C LEU A 429 -5.56 2.58 -10.81
N LEU A 430 -6.70 2.66 -11.50
CA LEU A 430 -6.93 3.68 -12.52
C LEU A 430 -6.91 5.09 -11.92
N GLU A 431 -7.62 5.31 -10.82
CA GLU A 431 -7.69 6.58 -10.11
C GLU A 431 -6.29 7.08 -9.75
N HIS A 432 -5.51 6.26 -9.06
CA HIS A 432 -4.23 6.66 -8.50
C HIS A 432 -3.07 6.61 -9.47
N THR A 433 -3.26 6.11 -10.69
CA THR A 433 -2.21 6.10 -11.73
C THR A 433 -2.52 6.97 -12.94
N ALA A 434 -3.76 7.44 -13.11
CA ALA A 434 -4.13 8.27 -14.26
C ALA A 434 -4.99 9.50 -13.92
N VAL A 435 -5.70 9.54 -12.79
CA VAL A 435 -6.73 10.57 -12.51
C VAL A 435 -6.33 11.52 -11.38
N ASP A 436 -5.93 10.99 -10.22
CA ASP A 436 -5.63 11.80 -9.03
C ASP A 436 -4.30 12.54 -9.19
N SER A 437 -4.40 13.81 -9.60
CA SER A 437 -3.26 14.68 -9.84
C SER A 437 -2.39 14.92 -8.60
N ASN A 438 -2.96 14.85 -7.39
CA ASN A 438 -2.20 15.06 -6.16
C ASN A 438 -1.37 13.84 -5.80
N VAL A 439 -1.95 12.64 -5.97
CA VAL A 439 -1.23 11.37 -5.82
C VAL A 439 -0.14 11.27 -6.87
N LEU A 440 -0.45 11.58 -8.13
CA LEU A 440 0.50 11.58 -9.25
C LEU A 440 1.66 12.55 -9.02
N ALA A 441 1.39 13.77 -8.57
CA ALA A 441 2.43 14.76 -8.30
C ALA A 441 3.37 14.33 -7.16
N ALA A 442 2.90 13.50 -6.23
CA ALA A 442 3.70 12.97 -5.13
C ALA A 442 4.46 11.69 -5.47
N TYR A 443 4.27 11.09 -6.66
CA TYR A 443 5.15 10.07 -7.20
C TYR A 443 6.43 10.73 -7.74
N PRO A 444 7.60 10.47 -7.12
CA PRO A 444 8.82 11.18 -7.46
C PRO A 444 9.40 10.66 -8.79
N ALA A 445 10.09 11.54 -9.51
CA ALA A 445 10.69 11.21 -10.82
C ALA A 445 9.68 10.52 -11.75
N ALA A 446 8.57 11.19 -12.03
CA ALA A 446 7.59 10.74 -13.00
C ALA A 446 8.32 10.31 -14.29
N HIS A 447 8.02 9.08 -14.73
CA HIS A 447 8.69 8.46 -15.85
C HIS A 447 8.61 9.36 -17.10
N ALA A 448 9.66 9.37 -17.93
CA ALA A 448 9.72 10.10 -19.21
C ALA A 448 8.64 9.67 -20.25
N GLY A 449 7.84 8.66 -19.92
CA GLY A 449 6.64 8.19 -20.64
C GLY A 449 5.31 8.53 -19.99
N THR A 450 5.27 9.34 -18.91
CA THR A 450 4.01 9.85 -18.36
C THR A 450 3.49 10.98 -19.26
N HIS A 451 2.64 10.62 -20.22
CA HIS A 451 1.94 11.59 -21.07
C HIS A 451 0.63 12.03 -20.48
N LEU A 452 0.65 13.00 -19.56
CA LEU A 452 -0.50 13.85 -19.35
C LEU A 452 -0.69 14.68 -20.63
N GLY A 453 -1.42 14.14 -21.61
CA GLY A 453 -1.67 14.84 -22.85
C GLY A 453 -2.38 16.17 -22.59
N THR A 454 -2.24 17.12 -23.49
CA THR A 454 -2.92 18.44 -23.42
C THR A 454 -3.72 18.62 -24.70
N TRP A 455 -5.02 18.37 -24.66
CA TRP A 455 -5.99 18.59 -25.73
C TRP A 455 -7.27 19.08 -25.07
N ASP A 456 -7.52 20.37 -25.22
CA ASP A 456 -8.72 21.05 -24.75
C ASP A 456 -9.87 20.75 -25.72
N SER A 457 -10.90 20.06 -25.22
CA SER A 457 -12.13 19.76 -25.96
C SER A 457 -12.99 21.00 -26.25
N GLY A 458 -12.81 22.10 -25.51
CA GLY A 458 -13.55 23.35 -25.70
C GLY A 458 -13.23 24.07 -27.01
N MET A 459 -12.06 23.84 -27.60
CA MET A 459 -11.70 24.39 -28.91
C MET A 459 -12.32 23.63 -30.10
N MET A 460 -12.84 22.42 -29.88
CA MET A 460 -13.48 21.63 -30.95
C MET A 460 -14.93 22.05 -31.21
N ASP A 461 -15.68 22.41 -30.16
CA ASP A 461 -17.10 22.79 -30.31
C ASP A 461 -17.29 24.16 -30.97
N ALA A 462 -16.33 25.07 -30.79
CA ALA A 462 -16.37 26.40 -31.41
C ALA A 462 -16.09 26.39 -32.93
N ALA A 463 -15.57 25.28 -33.47
CA ALA A 463 -14.99 25.27 -34.82
C ALA A 463 -15.82 24.52 -35.88
N GLY A 464 -16.94 23.90 -35.52
CA GLY A 464 -17.99 23.50 -36.48
C GLY A 464 -17.53 22.57 -37.63
N PHE A 465 -16.75 21.53 -37.36
CA PHE A 465 -16.19 20.66 -38.40
C PHE A 465 -16.91 19.31 -38.54
N GLY A 466 -17.75 19.23 -39.59
CA GLY A 466 -18.35 18.01 -40.11
C GLY A 466 -17.39 17.17 -40.98
N ALA A 467 -17.90 16.01 -41.38
CA ALA A 467 -17.24 14.90 -42.06
C ALA A 467 -16.17 15.24 -43.12
N SER A 468 -15.15 14.36 -43.16
CA SER A 468 -14.15 14.12 -44.23
C SER A 468 -12.71 14.50 -43.87
N ARG A 469 -11.85 13.51 -44.03
CA ARG A 469 -10.42 13.46 -43.70
C ARG A 469 -9.58 14.53 -44.41
N LYS A 470 -8.56 15.00 -43.67
CA LYS A 470 -7.13 15.20 -43.98
C LYS A 470 -6.66 16.49 -43.29
N SER A 471 -6.22 16.42 -42.03
CA SER A 471 -5.61 17.58 -41.36
C SER A 471 -4.08 17.47 -41.38
N ILE A 472 -3.51 18.19 -42.33
CA ILE A 472 -2.15 18.71 -42.31
C ILE A 472 -2.02 19.60 -41.05
N GLY A 473 -1.00 19.35 -40.22
CA GLY A 473 -0.66 20.22 -39.08
C GLY A 473 -0.16 21.57 -39.57
N ALA A 474 -0.55 22.63 -38.87
CA ALA A 474 -0.33 24.03 -39.26
C ALA A 474 1.10 24.54 -39.07
N ASP A 475 2.10 23.67 -39.06
CA ASP A 475 3.51 24.01 -38.83
C ASP A 475 4.52 23.11 -39.57
N GLY A 476 4.08 22.19 -40.44
CA GLY A 476 4.94 21.67 -41.51
C GLY A 476 6.24 20.92 -41.10
N VAL A 477 6.41 20.52 -39.84
CA VAL A 477 7.56 19.72 -39.39
C VAL A 477 7.12 18.30 -39.03
N TRP A 478 7.62 17.31 -39.78
CA TRP A 478 7.58 15.90 -39.40
C TRP A 478 8.59 15.67 -38.28
N GLY A 479 8.11 15.50 -37.04
CA GLY A 479 8.91 15.14 -35.87
C GLY A 479 8.06 14.90 -34.63
N SER A 480 8.03 13.65 -34.13
CA SER A 480 7.81 13.24 -32.73
C SER A 480 6.78 13.97 -31.84
N GLY A 481 5.64 14.45 -32.35
CA GLY A 481 4.55 15.00 -31.54
C GLY A 481 3.64 13.90 -30.99
N ARG A 482 3.74 13.59 -29.69
CA ARG A 482 3.01 12.51 -28.99
C ARG A 482 1.49 12.78 -28.94
N SER A 483 0.69 11.92 -29.56
CA SER A 483 -0.77 12.04 -29.73
C SER A 483 -1.60 11.46 -28.56
N SER A 484 -1.30 11.87 -27.33
CA SER A 484 -2.01 11.49 -26.10
C SER A 484 -2.97 12.59 -25.64
N GLY A 485 -4.15 12.27 -25.11
CA GLY A 485 -5.05 13.25 -24.48
C GLY A 485 -4.74 13.51 -22.99
N PRO A 486 -5.22 14.65 -22.42
CA PRO A 486 -5.80 14.79 -21.09
C PRO A 486 -5.45 13.85 -19.95
N GLY A 487 -4.23 13.62 -19.48
CA GLY A 487 -4.05 12.70 -18.34
C GLY A 487 -4.35 11.23 -18.67
N ALA A 488 -3.89 10.75 -19.82
CA ALA A 488 -3.64 9.32 -19.99
C ALA A 488 -2.33 8.93 -19.30
N CYS A 489 -2.25 7.72 -18.75
CA CYS A 489 -1.04 7.17 -18.18
C CYS A 489 -0.53 6.01 -19.04
N MET A 490 0.74 6.04 -19.42
CA MET A 490 1.38 5.02 -20.24
C MET A 490 2.60 4.48 -19.49
N LEU A 491 2.59 3.18 -19.17
CA LEU A 491 3.66 2.52 -18.44
C LEU A 491 4.31 1.47 -19.35
N ALA A 492 5.56 1.68 -19.74
CA ALA A 492 6.31 0.74 -20.58
C ALA A 492 5.53 0.27 -21.83
N SER A 493 4.79 1.18 -22.47
CA SER A 493 3.92 0.93 -23.62
C SER A 493 4.46 1.62 -24.87
N HIS A 494 4.29 0.98 -26.03
CA HIS A 494 4.53 1.59 -27.32
C HIS A 494 3.22 2.14 -27.89
N VAL A 495 3.25 3.37 -28.40
CA VAL A 495 2.09 4.02 -29.03
C VAL A 495 2.50 4.56 -30.38
N ALA A 496 2.06 3.90 -31.44
CA ALA A 496 2.41 4.22 -32.80
C ALA A 496 1.78 5.54 -33.28
N MET A 497 2.35 6.09 -34.37
CA MET A 497 1.94 7.37 -34.92
C MET A 497 0.43 7.43 -35.22
N GLY A 498 -0.21 8.52 -34.77
CA GLY A 498 -1.62 8.79 -35.01
C GLY A 498 -2.59 8.01 -34.13
N ALA A 499 -2.10 7.13 -33.24
CA ALA A 499 -2.92 6.51 -32.21
C ALA A 499 -3.35 7.54 -31.14
N ARG A 500 -4.48 7.32 -30.48
CA ARG A 500 -5.07 8.21 -29.48
C ARG A 500 -5.44 7.45 -28.22
N VAL A 501 -5.11 8.00 -27.05
CA VAL A 501 -5.53 7.45 -25.75
C VAL A 501 -6.30 8.52 -24.99
N GLY A 502 -7.52 8.16 -24.57
CA GLY A 502 -8.44 9.03 -23.86
C GLY A 502 -8.02 9.30 -22.41
N ALA A 503 -8.49 10.42 -21.88
CA ALA A 503 -8.23 10.89 -20.52
C ALA A 503 -8.55 9.85 -19.44
N GLY A 504 -7.78 9.85 -18.36
CA GLY A 504 -7.97 8.96 -17.21
C GLY A 504 -7.79 7.48 -17.52
N SER A 505 -7.12 7.14 -18.63
CA SER A 505 -6.85 5.75 -19.01
C SER A 505 -5.44 5.34 -18.61
N LEU A 506 -5.26 4.10 -18.17
CA LEU A 506 -3.96 3.47 -17.93
C LEU A 506 -3.68 2.42 -19.02
N VAL A 507 -2.56 2.57 -19.72
CA VAL A 507 -2.07 1.64 -20.74
C VAL A 507 -0.68 1.15 -20.33
N ALA A 508 -0.60 -0.08 -19.84
CA ALA A 508 0.61 -0.69 -19.31
C ALA A 508 1.06 -1.89 -20.18
N HIS A 509 2.31 -1.91 -20.61
CA HIS A 509 2.87 -3.00 -21.42
C HIS A 509 2.09 -3.30 -22.71
N CYS A 510 1.54 -2.28 -23.35
CA CYS A 510 0.77 -2.45 -24.59
C CYS A 510 1.56 -2.01 -25.82
N ASP A 511 1.32 -2.66 -26.96
CA ASP A 511 1.66 -2.13 -28.27
C ASP A 511 0.40 -1.56 -28.94
N VAL A 512 0.29 -0.24 -29.02
CA VAL A 512 -0.84 0.45 -29.62
C VAL A 512 -0.53 0.83 -31.06
N GLY A 513 -1.10 0.08 -32.00
CA GLY A 513 -0.90 0.23 -33.44
C GLY A 513 -1.35 1.58 -34.01
N ALA A 514 -0.83 1.92 -35.19
CA ALA A 514 -1.06 3.24 -35.81
C ALA A 514 -2.55 3.52 -36.00
N LEU A 515 -2.98 4.77 -35.77
CA LEU A 515 -4.38 5.20 -35.88
C LEU A 515 -5.38 4.50 -34.94
N ALA A 516 -4.92 3.67 -33.99
CA ALA A 516 -5.81 3.08 -32.98
C ALA A 516 -6.37 4.17 -32.04
N THR A 517 -7.57 3.94 -31.49
CA THR A 517 -8.20 4.86 -30.54
C THR A 517 -8.61 4.11 -29.28
N VAL A 518 -8.12 4.54 -28.13
CA VAL A 518 -8.55 4.07 -26.81
C VAL A 518 -9.41 5.15 -26.17
N GLY A 519 -10.64 4.79 -25.76
CA GLY A 519 -11.56 5.70 -25.07
C GLY A 519 -11.06 6.15 -23.71
N SER A 520 -11.78 7.05 -23.04
CA SER A 520 -11.45 7.52 -21.69
C SER A 520 -11.71 6.47 -20.62
N GLY A 521 -10.99 6.54 -19.49
CA GLY A 521 -11.21 5.67 -18.34
C GLY A 521 -10.96 4.18 -18.63
N CYS A 522 -10.08 3.87 -19.59
CA CYS A 522 -9.75 2.48 -19.92
C CYS A 522 -8.55 1.98 -19.11
N LEU A 523 -8.50 0.67 -18.84
CA LEU A 523 -7.38 0.02 -18.19
C LEU A 523 -6.91 -1.16 -19.07
N LEU A 524 -5.78 -1.00 -19.74
CA LEU A 524 -5.21 -1.98 -20.66
C LEU A 524 -3.87 -2.45 -20.11
N HIS A 525 -3.67 -3.77 -20.01
CA HIS A 525 -2.44 -4.37 -19.50
C HIS A 525 -1.98 -5.58 -20.32
N ASP A 526 -0.76 -5.53 -20.86
CA ASP A 526 -0.19 -6.54 -21.77
C ASP A 526 -1.01 -6.74 -23.07
N VAL A 527 -1.59 -5.68 -23.64
CA VAL A 527 -2.51 -5.79 -24.78
C VAL A 527 -1.88 -5.25 -26.06
N ASP A 528 -1.88 -6.07 -27.12
CA ASP A 528 -1.53 -5.64 -28.47
C ASP A 528 -2.79 -5.16 -29.22
N LEU A 529 -2.81 -3.88 -29.58
CA LEU A 529 -3.89 -3.24 -30.32
C LEU A 529 -3.48 -3.06 -31.80
N PRO A 530 -4.16 -3.72 -32.76
CA PRO A 530 -3.87 -3.53 -34.17
C PRO A 530 -4.11 -2.10 -34.67
N ALA A 531 -3.51 -1.76 -35.81
CA ALA A 531 -3.70 -0.47 -36.44
C ALA A 531 -5.18 -0.18 -36.74
N GLY A 532 -5.64 1.03 -36.39
CA GLY A 532 -7.00 1.51 -36.63
C GLY A 532 -8.09 0.93 -35.70
N VAL A 533 -7.74 0.09 -34.72
CA VAL A 533 -8.72 -0.46 -33.78
C VAL A 533 -9.31 0.63 -32.89
N VAL A 534 -10.58 0.47 -32.48
CA VAL A 534 -11.26 1.40 -31.58
C VAL A 534 -11.68 0.64 -30.32
N VAL A 535 -11.12 1.02 -29.18
CA VAL A 535 -11.49 0.55 -27.84
C VAL A 535 -12.46 1.57 -27.22
N PRO A 536 -13.71 1.19 -26.90
CA PRO A 536 -14.67 2.08 -26.25
C PRO A 536 -14.19 2.59 -24.88
N ALA A 537 -14.80 3.67 -24.39
CA ALA A 537 -14.54 4.19 -23.05
C ALA A 537 -14.94 3.21 -21.95
N GLY A 538 -14.23 3.23 -20.82
CA GLY A 538 -14.52 2.38 -19.65
C GLY A 538 -14.19 0.90 -19.85
N VAL A 539 -13.35 0.57 -20.83
CA VAL A 539 -12.99 -0.82 -21.14
C VAL A 539 -11.77 -1.25 -20.33
N PHE A 540 -11.85 -2.46 -19.76
CA PHE A 540 -10.73 -3.17 -19.19
C PHE A 540 -10.30 -4.31 -20.13
N MET A 541 -9.00 -4.40 -20.41
CA MET A 541 -8.40 -5.50 -21.17
C MET A 541 -7.10 -5.95 -20.51
N HIS A 542 -6.94 -7.26 -20.37
CA HIS A 542 -5.71 -7.88 -19.89
C HIS A 542 -5.43 -9.17 -20.65
N CYS A 543 -4.23 -9.33 -21.18
CA CYS A 543 -3.82 -10.59 -21.80
C CYS A 543 -3.08 -11.46 -20.78
N VAL A 544 -3.44 -12.74 -20.75
CA VAL A 544 -2.81 -13.73 -19.88
C VAL A 544 -2.17 -14.80 -20.76
N PRO A 545 -0.86 -15.06 -20.62
CA PRO A 545 -0.22 -16.16 -21.34
C PRO A 545 -0.80 -17.50 -20.84
N LEU A 546 -1.25 -18.34 -21.77
CA LEU A 546 -1.72 -19.68 -21.46
C LEU A 546 -0.57 -20.69 -21.62
N ASN A 547 -0.38 -21.54 -20.62
CA ASN A 547 0.41 -22.75 -20.83
C ASN A 547 -0.40 -23.76 -21.66
N GLU A 548 0.25 -24.81 -22.18
CA GLU A 548 -0.42 -25.80 -23.06
C GLU A 548 -1.66 -26.43 -22.42
N ALA A 549 -1.61 -26.74 -21.12
CA ALA A 549 -2.75 -27.31 -20.40
C ALA A 549 -3.92 -26.32 -20.30
N ALA A 550 -3.64 -25.05 -20.02
CA ALA A 550 -4.64 -23.98 -19.96
C ALA A 550 -5.20 -23.64 -21.34
N ALA A 551 -4.36 -23.64 -22.38
CA ALA A 551 -4.77 -23.46 -23.77
C ALA A 551 -5.70 -24.59 -24.22
N ALA A 552 -5.33 -25.85 -23.95
CA ALA A 552 -6.16 -27.01 -24.22
C ALA A 552 -7.49 -26.96 -23.46
N GLY A 553 -7.45 -26.61 -22.16
CA GLY A 553 -8.65 -26.45 -21.33
C GLY A 553 -9.57 -25.31 -21.79
N ALA A 554 -9.01 -24.25 -22.38
CA ALA A 554 -9.76 -23.14 -22.97
C ALA A 554 -10.28 -23.43 -24.39
N GLY A 555 -10.05 -24.64 -24.93
CA GLY A 555 -10.41 -24.99 -26.31
C GLY A 555 -9.56 -24.30 -27.37
N VAL A 556 -8.46 -23.66 -26.97
CA VAL A 556 -7.43 -23.08 -27.84
C VAL A 556 -6.46 -24.20 -28.19
N ALA A 557 -6.95 -25.23 -28.90
CA ALA A 557 -6.08 -26.31 -29.39
C ALA A 557 -5.08 -25.73 -30.41
N GLY A 558 -3.80 -26.10 -30.26
CA GLY A 558 -2.66 -25.57 -31.01
C GLY A 558 -2.86 -25.56 -32.53
N GLY A 559 -3.36 -24.44 -33.04
CA GLY A 559 -3.15 -24.02 -34.42
C GLY A 559 -1.79 -23.31 -34.46
N ALA A 560 -0.84 -23.95 -35.14
CA ALA A 560 0.52 -23.48 -35.47
C ALA A 560 0.89 -22.07 -34.99
N ALA A 561 1.84 -21.99 -34.07
CA ALA A 561 2.62 -20.78 -33.85
C ALA A 561 3.27 -20.37 -35.19
N HIS A 562 2.96 -19.17 -35.65
CA HIS A 562 3.66 -18.47 -36.71
C HIS A 562 4.20 -17.16 -36.18
#